data_AF-A0AAE0D380-F1
#
_entry.id   AF-A0AAE0D380-F1
#
_cell.length_a   1.000
_cell.length_b   1.000
_cell.length_c   1.000
_cell.angle_alpha   90.00
_cell.angle_beta   90.00
_cell.angle_gamma   90.00
#
_symmetry.space_group_name_H-M   'P 1'
#
loop_
_entity.id
_entity.type
_entity.pdbx_description
1 polymer ?
#
loop_
_entity_poly.entity_id
_entity_poly.type
_entity_poly.pdbx_seq_one_letter_code
_entity_poly.pdbx_strand_id
1 'polypeptide(L)'
;MRISFVPSLWLTIGLLLESTYGAGNAAYTIKDSSLAKSVFTNGYKDGKKALVRVVVDSFDYKITAKSAWNAYDSTPNRLYLNEIMMALWEDDGLEPSEMVTVEFSWIVNQPTKDAIASVRSQRGASSSDTVRVTQGETGWDTLMGCPFGGVAQRLASEAGKSIFSITVTDAGLDDMAFEFE
;
A
#
# COMPACT_ATOMS: atom_id res chain seq x y z
N MET A 1 1.10 61.26 20.03
CA MET A 1 -0.14 61.12 19.22
C MET A 1 0.26 60.78 17.79
N ARG A 2 -0.46 59.83 17.19
CA ARG A 2 -0.30 59.19 15.86
C ARG A 2 0.66 58.01 15.78
N ILE A 3 0.10 56.87 16.22
CA ILE A 3 0.46 55.51 15.88
C ILE A 3 -0.14 55.24 14.50
N SER A 4 0.70 54.95 13.50
CA SER A 4 0.23 54.50 12.19
C SER A 4 0.14 52.97 12.22
N PHE A 5 -1.09 52.47 12.30
CA PHE A 5 -1.43 51.06 12.15
C PHE A 5 -1.20 50.62 10.70
N VAL A 6 -0.40 49.58 10.51
CA VAL A 6 -0.38 48.80 9.27
C VAL A 6 -1.20 47.54 9.55
N PRO A 7 -2.31 47.28 8.83
CA PRO A 7 -2.98 45.99 8.94
C PRO A 7 -2.17 44.96 8.17
N SER A 8 -1.63 44.00 8.90
CA SER A 8 -1.01 42.78 8.42
C SER A 8 -2.05 41.89 7.72
N LEU A 9 -2.01 41.84 6.39
CA LEU A 9 -2.67 40.77 5.63
C LEU A 9 -1.83 39.51 5.80
N TRP A 10 -2.28 38.60 6.67
CA TRP A 10 -1.80 37.23 6.72
C TRP A 10 -2.31 36.48 5.50
N LEU A 11 -1.52 36.45 4.42
CA LEU A 11 -1.70 35.47 3.36
C LEU A 11 -1.18 34.14 3.91
N THR A 12 -2.07 33.29 4.41
CA THR A 12 -1.76 31.88 4.69
C THR A 12 -1.63 31.19 3.34
N ILE A 13 -0.43 31.26 2.76
CA ILE A 13 -0.03 30.35 1.69
C ILE A 13 0.10 28.99 2.36
N GLY A 14 -0.91 28.13 2.18
CA GLY A 14 -0.78 26.71 2.45
C GLY A 14 0.34 26.19 1.55
N LEU A 15 1.51 25.93 2.12
CA LEU A 15 2.55 25.18 1.44
C LEU A 15 2.00 23.76 1.21
N LEU A 16 1.53 23.47 0.00
CA LEU A 16 1.73 22.14 -0.53
C LEU A 16 3.24 22.01 -0.73
N LEU A 17 3.93 21.33 0.19
CA LEU A 17 5.24 20.77 -0.14
C LEU A 17 4.98 19.70 -1.20
N GLU A 18 5.22 20.06 -2.46
CA GLU A 18 5.53 19.07 -3.49
C GLU A 18 6.93 18.55 -3.18
N SER A 19 7.03 17.57 -2.26
CA SER A 19 8.27 16.85 -2.06
C SER A 19 8.52 16.01 -3.33
N THR A 20 9.45 16.48 -4.15
CA THR A 20 10.10 15.64 -5.17
C THR A 20 11.11 14.73 -4.48
N TYR A 21 10.67 13.97 -3.48
CA TYR A 21 11.47 12.87 -2.94
C TYR A 21 11.27 11.69 -3.88
N GLY A 22 12.07 11.69 -4.95
CA GLY A 22 12.16 10.56 -5.85
C GLY A 22 12.89 9.44 -5.14
N ALA A 23 12.19 8.34 -4.90
CA ALA A 23 12.79 7.02 -4.84
C ALA A 23 13.50 6.74 -6.17
N GLY A 24 14.67 7.35 -6.42
CA GLY A 24 15.55 7.14 -7.58
C GLY A 24 14.96 7.36 -8.99
N ASN A 25 13.66 7.62 -9.13
CA ASN A 25 12.95 7.61 -10.40
C ASN A 25 12.13 8.90 -10.58
N ALA A 26 12.63 9.78 -11.45
CA ALA A 26 12.03 11.08 -11.75
C ALA A 26 10.62 10.99 -12.36
N ALA A 27 10.15 9.79 -12.74
CA ALA A 27 8.82 9.59 -13.30
C ALA A 27 7.71 9.44 -12.24
N TYR A 28 8.07 9.31 -10.96
CA TYR A 28 7.11 9.19 -9.87
C TYR A 28 7.12 10.43 -8.99
N THR A 29 5.94 10.85 -8.56
CA THR A 29 5.75 11.95 -7.61
C THR A 29 4.96 11.46 -6.41
N ILE A 30 5.42 11.79 -5.21
CA ILE A 30 4.74 11.45 -3.97
C ILE A 30 4.07 12.71 -3.45
N LYS A 31 2.80 12.59 -3.06
CA LYS A 31 2.10 13.61 -2.28
C LYS A 31 1.85 13.05 -0.91
N ASP A 32 2.55 13.60 0.07
CA ASP A 32 2.39 13.23 1.47
C ASP A 32 1.21 13.97 2.10
N SER A 33 0.47 13.28 2.96
CA SER A 33 -0.62 13.83 3.73
C SER A 33 -0.69 13.10 5.07
N SER A 34 -1.34 13.70 6.07
CA SER A 34 -1.50 13.09 7.39
C SER A 34 -2.22 11.73 7.41
N LEU A 35 -2.82 11.30 6.28
CA LEU A 35 -3.58 10.06 6.17
C LEU A 35 -2.90 8.99 5.31
N ALA A 36 -2.04 9.38 4.35
CA ALA A 36 -1.38 8.49 3.40
C ALA A 36 -0.39 9.25 2.51
N LYS A 37 0.65 8.54 2.06
CA LYS A 37 1.49 8.91 0.92
C LYS A 37 0.83 8.45 -0.38
N SER A 38 0.48 9.40 -1.25
CA SER A 38 -0.14 9.12 -2.55
C SER A 38 0.89 9.17 -3.67
N VAL A 39 1.03 8.08 -4.42
CA VAL A 39 2.03 7.94 -5.50
C VAL A 39 1.37 8.22 -6.85
N PHE A 40 1.99 9.08 -7.65
CA PHE A 40 1.52 9.48 -8.98
C PHE A 40 2.60 9.24 -10.02
N THR A 41 2.16 9.01 -11.26
CA THR A 41 3.04 8.98 -12.43
C THR A 41 2.26 9.30 -13.69
N ASN A 42 2.93 9.89 -14.69
CA ASN A 42 2.31 10.18 -15.99
C ASN A 42 1.91 8.90 -16.75
N GLY A 43 2.56 7.76 -16.47
CA GLY A 43 2.18 6.47 -17.04
C GLY A 43 0.85 5.91 -16.52
N TYR A 44 0.22 6.57 -15.54
CA TYR A 44 -1.09 6.19 -15.03
C TYR A 44 -2.05 7.39 -14.99
N LYS A 45 -3.08 7.34 -15.85
CA LYS A 45 -4.14 8.37 -15.92
C LYS A 45 -3.57 9.80 -16.05
N ASP A 46 -2.49 9.97 -16.81
CA ASP A 46 -1.77 11.23 -17.01
C ASP A 46 -1.34 11.93 -15.70
N GLY A 47 -1.06 11.16 -14.63
CA GLY A 47 -0.73 11.73 -13.32
C GLY A 47 -1.92 12.39 -12.59
N LYS A 48 -3.14 12.32 -13.13
CA LYS A 48 -4.35 12.94 -12.53
C LYS A 48 -4.97 12.09 -11.42
N LYS A 49 -4.62 10.81 -11.35
CA LYS A 49 -5.06 9.89 -10.30
C LYS A 49 -3.85 9.25 -9.65
N ALA A 50 -3.94 9.04 -8.34
CA ALA A 50 -2.94 8.27 -7.62
C ALA A 50 -2.92 6.83 -8.17
N LEU A 51 -1.73 6.35 -8.47
CA LEU A 51 -1.46 4.96 -8.85
C LEU A 51 -1.74 4.02 -7.68
N VAL A 52 -1.28 4.41 -6.49
CA VAL A 52 -1.50 3.73 -5.23
C VAL A 52 -1.44 4.76 -4.09
N ARG A 53 -2.14 4.47 -2.99
CA ARG A 53 -1.97 5.19 -1.72
C ARG A 53 -1.40 4.23 -0.70
N VAL A 54 -0.37 4.66 0.01
CA VAL A 54 0.32 3.84 1.01
C VAL A 54 0.22 4.54 2.35
N VAL A 55 -0.10 3.75 3.38
CA VAL A 55 -0.07 4.15 4.79
C VAL A 55 1.02 3.34 5.45
N VAL A 56 1.93 4.02 6.13
CA VAL A 56 2.94 3.40 6.98
C VAL A 56 2.51 3.65 8.42
N ASP A 57 2.35 2.57 9.17
CA ASP A 57 2.07 2.59 10.59
C ASP A 57 3.32 2.11 11.33
N SER A 58 4.09 3.05 11.85
CA SER A 58 5.32 2.78 12.59
C SER A 58 5.07 2.24 14.00
N PHE A 59 3.84 2.32 14.51
CA PHE A 59 3.50 1.78 15.82
C PHE A 59 3.18 0.28 15.71
N ASP A 60 2.38 -0.10 14.71
CA ASP A 60 2.03 -1.51 14.45
C ASP A 60 3.02 -2.22 13.51
N TYR A 61 4.06 -1.51 13.06
CA TYR A 61 5.02 -1.98 12.05
C TYR A 61 4.34 -2.56 10.80
N LYS A 62 3.32 -1.84 10.33
CA LYS A 62 2.45 -2.26 9.24
C LYS A 62 2.53 -1.30 8.07
N ILE A 63 2.58 -1.83 6.86
CA ILE A 63 2.42 -1.04 5.63
C ILE A 63 1.17 -1.47 4.87
N THR A 64 0.30 -0.50 4.57
CA THR A 64 -0.98 -0.74 3.91
C THR A 64 -1.01 -0.05 2.56
N ALA A 65 -1.24 -0.80 1.48
CA ALA A 65 -1.49 -0.26 0.14
C ALA A 65 -3.00 -0.26 -0.18
N LYS A 66 -3.60 0.91 -0.33
CA LYS A 66 -5.04 1.08 -0.58
C LYS A 66 -5.34 1.22 -2.07
N SER A 67 -6.32 0.45 -2.56
CA SER A 67 -6.69 0.34 -3.98
C SER A 67 -5.50 0.07 -4.90
N ALA A 68 -4.52 -0.66 -4.39
CA ALA A 68 -3.25 -0.85 -5.06
C ALA A 68 -3.43 -1.75 -6.29
N TRP A 69 -3.15 -1.24 -7.49
CA TRP A 69 -3.01 -2.09 -8.68
C TRP A 69 -2.25 -1.33 -9.77
N ASN A 70 -0.93 -1.43 -9.75
CA ASN A 70 -0.06 -0.70 -10.67
C ASN A 70 0.24 -1.43 -11.99
N ALA A 71 -0.51 -2.48 -12.34
CA ALA A 71 -0.29 -3.20 -13.60
C ALA A 71 -0.62 -2.36 -14.85
N TYR A 72 -1.41 -1.29 -14.70
CA TYR A 72 -1.75 -0.35 -15.77
C TYR A 72 -0.80 0.85 -15.84
N ASP A 73 0.28 0.86 -15.06
CA ASP A 73 1.32 1.86 -15.17
C ASP A 73 2.18 1.60 -16.42
N SER A 74 2.13 2.52 -17.38
CA SER A 74 2.90 2.45 -18.63
C SER A 74 4.21 3.24 -18.60
N THR A 75 4.68 3.63 -17.41
CA THR A 75 5.93 4.39 -17.26
C THR A 75 7.13 3.54 -17.73
N PRO A 76 8.05 4.10 -18.55
CA PRO A 76 9.31 3.44 -18.86
C PRO A 76 10.10 3.15 -17.57
N ASN A 77 10.58 1.92 -17.40
CA ASN A 77 11.17 1.43 -16.14
C ASN A 77 10.22 1.59 -14.94
N ARG A 78 8.98 1.10 -15.09
CA ARG A 78 7.98 1.16 -14.02
C ARG A 78 8.50 0.48 -12.75
N LEU A 79 8.17 1.08 -11.61
CA LEU A 79 8.36 0.45 -10.30
C LEU A 79 7.24 -0.57 -10.05
N TYR A 80 7.61 -1.75 -9.57
CA TYR A 80 6.69 -2.74 -9.03
C TYR A 80 6.13 -2.29 -7.68
N LEU A 81 4.98 -2.84 -7.29
CA LEU A 81 4.30 -2.39 -6.08
C LEU A 81 5.14 -2.63 -4.81
N ASN A 82 5.88 -3.74 -4.73
CA ASN A 82 6.80 -3.98 -3.61
C ASN A 82 7.90 -2.91 -3.55
N GLU A 83 8.47 -2.50 -4.68
CA GLU A 83 9.52 -1.47 -4.73
C GLU A 83 8.99 -0.11 -4.27
N ILE A 84 7.76 0.25 -4.69
CA ILE A 84 7.10 1.47 -4.21
C ILE A 84 6.87 1.40 -2.71
N MET A 85 6.32 0.29 -2.19
CA MET A 85 6.02 0.14 -0.77
C MET A 85 7.30 0.15 0.08
N MET A 86 8.35 -0.56 -0.33
CA MET A 86 9.62 -0.58 0.39
C MET A 86 10.28 0.80 0.41
N ALA A 87 10.30 1.52 -0.72
CA ALA A 87 10.86 2.87 -0.74
C ALA A 87 10.10 3.83 0.18
N LEU A 88 8.78 3.71 0.29
CA LEU A 88 7.98 4.54 1.21
C LEU A 88 8.13 4.13 2.68
N TRP A 89 8.40 2.85 2.95
CA TRP A 89 8.73 2.37 4.29
C TRP A 89 10.06 2.96 4.78
N GLU A 90 11.09 2.90 3.93
CA GLU A 90 12.41 3.46 4.21
C GLU A 90 12.40 5.00 4.27
N ASP A 91 11.55 5.67 3.47
CA ASP A 91 11.34 7.13 3.53
C ASP A 91 10.81 7.60 4.89
N ASP A 92 10.05 6.76 5.59
CA ASP A 92 9.61 7.01 6.97
C ASP A 92 10.66 6.63 8.03
N GLY A 93 11.87 6.28 7.61
CA GLY A 93 13.01 6.01 8.47
C GLY A 93 13.00 4.64 9.13
N LEU A 94 12.18 3.71 8.62
CA LEU A 94 12.08 2.34 9.14
C LEU A 94 12.99 1.40 8.35
N GLU A 95 13.58 0.44 9.05
CA GLU A 95 14.37 -0.62 8.44
C GLU A 95 13.46 -1.72 7.86
N PRO A 96 13.79 -2.35 6.72
CA PRO A 96 12.98 -3.44 6.17
C PRO A 96 12.67 -4.55 7.18
N SER A 97 13.63 -4.90 8.05
CA SER A 97 13.48 -5.91 9.11
C SER A 97 12.46 -5.55 10.19
N GLU A 98 12.09 -4.28 10.33
CA GLU A 98 11.06 -3.86 11.27
C GLU A 98 9.66 -4.22 10.76
N MET A 99 9.46 -4.43 9.46
CA MET A 99 8.14 -4.72 8.88
C MET A 99 7.55 -6.03 9.43
N VAL A 100 6.36 -5.96 10.04
CA VAL A 100 5.65 -7.12 10.62
C VAL A 100 4.42 -7.48 9.81
N THR A 101 3.75 -6.50 9.21
CA THR A 101 2.52 -6.74 8.44
C THR A 101 2.50 -5.96 7.13
N VAL A 102 2.08 -6.64 6.06
CA VAL A 102 1.71 -6.01 4.79
C VAL A 102 0.22 -6.18 4.57
N GLU A 103 -0.48 -5.08 4.30
CA GLU A 103 -1.91 -5.08 4.03
C GLU A 103 -2.22 -4.50 2.66
N PHE A 104 -3.13 -5.15 1.94
CA PHE A 104 -3.73 -4.62 0.72
C PHE A 104 -5.21 -4.38 0.99
N SER A 105 -5.61 -3.12 1.02
CA SER A 105 -7.00 -2.75 1.28
C SER A 105 -7.68 -2.30 -0.01
N TRP A 106 -8.99 -2.53 -0.10
CA TRP A 106 -9.83 -2.18 -1.23
C TRP A 106 -9.35 -2.84 -2.51
N ILE A 107 -9.28 -4.17 -2.49
CA ILE A 107 -8.74 -4.98 -3.56
C ILE A 107 -9.63 -4.88 -4.80
N VAL A 108 -9.09 -4.26 -5.86
CA VAL A 108 -9.77 -4.12 -7.16
C VAL A 108 -9.29 -5.12 -8.22
N ASN A 109 -8.19 -5.84 -7.95
CA ASN A 109 -7.61 -6.80 -8.88
C ASN A 109 -8.41 -8.11 -8.93
N GLN A 110 -8.96 -8.45 -10.10
CA GLN A 110 -9.84 -9.61 -10.25
C GLN A 110 -9.17 -10.95 -9.89
N PRO A 111 -7.94 -11.28 -10.34
CA PRO A 111 -7.25 -12.51 -9.91
C PRO A 111 -7.13 -12.67 -8.39
N THR A 112 -6.84 -11.60 -7.65
CA THR A 112 -6.82 -11.64 -6.17
C THR A 112 -8.23 -11.86 -5.62
N LYS A 113 -9.26 -11.20 -6.16
CA LYS A 113 -10.65 -11.42 -5.74
C LYS A 113 -11.11 -12.86 -5.99
N ASP A 114 -10.72 -13.45 -7.12
CA ASP A 114 -11.02 -14.83 -7.45
C ASP A 114 -10.34 -15.81 -6.48
N ALA A 115 -9.09 -15.53 -6.10
CA ALA A 115 -8.37 -16.29 -5.08
C ALA A 115 -9.09 -16.22 -3.72
N ILE A 116 -9.48 -15.03 -3.27
CA ILE A 116 -10.25 -14.80 -2.04
C ILE A 116 -11.57 -15.58 -2.07
N ALA A 117 -12.35 -15.45 -3.15
CA ALA A 117 -13.63 -16.13 -3.30
C ALA A 117 -13.46 -17.66 -3.31
N SER A 118 -12.42 -18.16 -3.97
CA SER A 118 -12.07 -19.59 -3.98
C SER A 118 -11.76 -20.08 -2.57
N VAL A 119 -10.95 -19.36 -1.80
CA VAL A 119 -10.62 -19.76 -0.41
C VAL A 119 -11.84 -19.73 0.50
N ARG A 120 -12.70 -18.70 0.39
CA ARG A 120 -13.98 -18.66 1.13
C ARG A 120 -14.84 -19.88 0.80
N SER A 121 -14.98 -20.22 -0.48
CA SER A 121 -15.73 -21.40 -0.93
C SER A 121 -15.15 -22.71 -0.39
N GLN A 122 -13.83 -22.89 -0.47
CA GLN A 122 -13.13 -24.08 0.06
C GLN A 122 -13.33 -24.28 1.56
N ARG A 123 -13.50 -23.18 2.31
CA ARG A 123 -13.69 -23.19 3.77
C ARG A 123 -15.14 -23.08 4.21
N GLY A 124 -16.10 -23.07 3.27
CA GLY A 124 -17.52 -22.93 3.57
C GLY A 124 -17.88 -21.59 4.22
N ALA A 125 -17.07 -20.55 3.99
CA ALA A 125 -17.25 -19.22 4.52
C ALA A 125 -18.14 -18.38 3.59
N SER A 126 -18.95 -17.50 4.17
CA SER A 126 -19.75 -16.53 3.44
C SER A 126 -18.86 -15.48 2.78
N SER A 127 -19.41 -14.73 1.81
CA SER A 127 -18.65 -13.69 1.10
C SER A 127 -18.14 -12.57 2.01
N SER A 128 -18.80 -12.34 3.15
CA SER A 128 -18.42 -11.31 4.13
C SER A 128 -17.56 -11.82 5.29
N ASP A 129 -17.31 -13.13 5.35
CA ASP A 129 -16.63 -13.72 6.50
C ASP A 129 -15.13 -13.42 6.45
N THR A 130 -14.58 -13.14 7.63
CA THR A 130 -13.14 -13.09 7.83
C THR A 130 -12.58 -14.50 7.73
N VAL A 131 -11.58 -14.69 6.87
CA VAL A 131 -10.86 -15.95 6.72
C VAL A 131 -9.40 -15.73 7.07
N ARG A 132 -8.92 -16.45 8.08
CA ARG A 132 -7.50 -16.54 8.40
C ARG A 132 -6.98 -17.91 7.99
N VAL A 133 -5.84 -17.93 7.32
CA VAL A 133 -5.10 -19.13 6.92
C VAL A 133 -3.66 -19.03 7.42
N THR A 134 -3.15 -20.13 7.94
CA THR A 134 -1.73 -20.30 8.27
C THR A 134 -1.06 -21.23 7.27
N GLN A 135 0.28 -21.28 7.27
CA GLN A 135 1.03 -22.10 6.34
C GLN A 135 0.62 -23.57 6.41
N GLY A 136 0.27 -24.15 5.24
CA GLY A 136 -0.17 -25.53 5.11
C GLY A 136 -1.68 -25.73 5.27
N GLU A 137 -2.45 -24.71 5.64
CA GLU A 137 -3.91 -24.78 5.65
C GLU A 137 -4.53 -24.69 4.25
N THR A 138 -5.74 -25.23 4.12
CA THR A 138 -6.58 -25.06 2.93
C THR A 138 -6.76 -23.57 2.60
N GLY A 139 -6.32 -23.20 1.40
CA GLY A 139 -6.38 -21.84 0.87
C GLY A 139 -5.05 -21.09 0.90
N TRP A 140 -4.03 -21.60 1.61
CA TRP A 140 -2.70 -20.98 1.67
C TRP A 140 -2.09 -20.76 0.29
N ASP A 141 -1.92 -21.85 -0.49
CA ASP A 141 -1.30 -21.78 -1.82
C ASP A 141 -2.11 -20.90 -2.79
N THR A 142 -3.43 -20.89 -2.66
CA THR A 142 -4.32 -20.04 -3.46
C THR A 142 -4.07 -18.55 -3.20
N LEU A 143 -3.94 -18.15 -1.93
CA LEU A 143 -3.69 -16.76 -1.55
C LEU A 143 -2.24 -16.33 -1.81
N MET A 144 -1.27 -17.22 -1.57
CA MET A 144 0.14 -16.97 -1.92
C MET A 144 0.35 -16.87 -3.44
N GLY A 145 -0.40 -17.64 -4.23
CA GLY A 145 -0.31 -17.64 -5.68
C GLY A 145 -0.99 -16.46 -6.38
N CYS A 146 -1.76 -15.65 -5.66
CA CYS A 146 -2.39 -14.47 -6.24
C CYS A 146 -1.38 -13.31 -6.41
N PRO A 147 -1.69 -12.28 -7.23
CA PRO A 147 -0.76 -11.17 -7.45
C PRO A 147 -0.26 -10.48 -6.17
N PHE A 148 -1.10 -10.31 -5.15
CA PHE A 148 -0.68 -9.69 -3.88
C PHE A 148 0.06 -10.64 -2.95
N GLY A 149 -0.17 -11.95 -3.05
CA GLY A 149 0.70 -12.94 -2.40
C GLY A 149 2.14 -12.82 -2.90
N GLY A 150 2.32 -12.64 -4.22
CA GLY A 150 3.64 -12.38 -4.81
C GLY A 150 4.28 -11.06 -4.37
N VAL A 151 3.51 -10.00 -4.16
CA VAL A 151 4.02 -8.72 -3.62
C VAL A 151 4.43 -8.88 -2.16
N ALA A 152 3.57 -9.46 -1.33
CA ALA A 152 3.85 -9.72 0.08
C ALA A 152 5.10 -10.58 0.26
N GLN A 153 5.27 -11.63 -0.56
CA GLN A 153 6.42 -12.52 -0.48
C GLN A 153 7.74 -11.82 -0.80
N ARG A 154 7.75 -10.86 -1.74
CA ARG A 154 8.94 -10.04 -2.02
C ARG A 154 9.27 -9.13 -0.85
N LEU A 155 8.27 -8.45 -0.28
CA LEU A 155 8.45 -7.59 0.89
C LEU A 155 8.94 -8.39 2.11
N ALA A 156 8.37 -9.56 2.37
CA ALA A 156 8.83 -10.45 3.44
C ALA A 156 10.30 -10.88 3.22
N SER A 157 10.66 -11.25 1.98
CA SER A 157 12.04 -11.60 1.63
C SER A 157 13.00 -10.43 1.81
N GLU A 158 12.61 -9.21 1.43
CA GLU A 158 13.40 -7.98 1.61
C GLU A 158 13.55 -7.65 3.11
N ALA A 159 12.53 -7.93 3.91
CA ALA A 159 12.55 -7.83 5.38
C ALA A 159 13.36 -8.95 6.07
N GLY A 160 13.83 -9.95 5.32
CA GLY A 160 14.52 -11.13 5.87
C GLY A 160 13.61 -12.07 6.66
N LYS A 161 12.30 -12.06 6.39
CA LYS A 161 11.26 -12.79 7.11
C LYS A 161 10.50 -13.76 6.20
N SER A 162 9.69 -14.62 6.82
CA SER A 162 8.72 -15.47 6.13
C SER A 162 7.29 -15.04 6.46
N ILE A 163 6.36 -15.30 5.54
CA ILE A 163 4.93 -15.12 5.81
C ILE A 163 4.44 -16.37 6.55
N PHE A 164 3.78 -16.19 7.70
CA PHE A 164 3.22 -17.30 8.47
C PHE A 164 1.69 -17.31 8.50
N SER A 165 1.06 -16.19 8.15
CA SER A 165 -0.39 -16.00 8.26
C SER A 165 -0.90 -15.00 7.22
N ILE A 166 -2.06 -15.32 6.65
CA ILE A 166 -2.81 -14.46 5.74
C ILE A 166 -4.22 -14.32 6.28
N THR A 167 -4.68 -13.09 6.47
CA THR A 167 -6.05 -12.79 6.91
C THR A 167 -6.75 -12.00 5.81
N VAL A 168 -7.90 -12.51 5.37
CA VAL A 168 -8.80 -11.84 4.44
C VAL A 168 -10.03 -11.37 5.20
N THR A 169 -10.40 -10.10 5.06
CA THR A 169 -11.61 -9.52 5.64
C THR A 169 -12.46 -8.91 4.52
N ASP A 170 -13.76 -8.73 4.78
CA ASP A 170 -14.63 -7.97 3.88
C ASP A 170 -15.19 -6.74 4.60
N ALA A 171 -14.58 -5.58 4.34
CA ALA A 171 -15.12 -4.28 4.70
C ALA A 171 -15.92 -3.63 3.53
N GLY A 172 -16.45 -4.44 2.62
CA GLY A 172 -17.18 -4.04 1.42
C GLY A 172 -16.32 -3.92 0.16
N LEU A 173 -15.00 -4.05 0.26
CA LEU A 173 -14.07 -3.97 -0.87
C LEU A 173 -12.95 -5.03 -0.84
N ASP A 174 -13.08 -6.06 0.01
CA ASP A 174 -12.05 -7.06 0.37
C ASP A 174 -10.69 -6.45 0.78
N ASP A 175 -10.21 -6.81 1.96
CA ASP A 175 -8.86 -6.48 2.43
C ASP A 175 -8.09 -7.78 2.71
N MET A 176 -6.78 -7.76 2.50
CA MET A 176 -5.90 -8.91 2.73
C MET A 176 -4.62 -8.48 3.44
N ALA A 177 -4.38 -9.03 4.62
CA ALA A 177 -3.20 -8.80 5.44
C ALA A 177 -2.31 -10.05 5.50
N PHE A 178 -1.00 -9.85 5.41
CA PHE A 178 0.04 -10.86 5.52
C PHE A 178 0.93 -10.52 6.70
N GLU A 179 1.09 -11.45 7.63
CA GLU A 179 1.93 -11.28 8.82
C GLU A 179 3.25 -12.04 8.64
N PHE A 180 4.33 -11.42 9.11
CA PHE A 180 5.71 -11.87 8.94
C PHE A 180 6.33 -12.36 10.26
N GLU A 181 7.16 -13.40 10.19
CA GLU A 181 7.98 -13.92 11.31
C GLU A 181 9.43 -14.17 10.91
#